data_AF-A0A8J7TVJ0-F1
#
_entry.id   AF-A0A8J7TVJ0-F1
#
_cell.length_a   1.000
_cell.length_b   1.000
_cell.length_c   1.000
_cell.angle_alpha   90.00
_cell.angle_beta   90.00
_cell.angle_gamma   90.00
#
_symmetry.space_group_name_H-M   'P 1'
#
loop_
_entity.id
_entity.type
_entity.pdbx_description
1 polymer ?
#
loop_
_entity_poly.entity_id
_entity_poly.type
_entity_poly.pdbx_seq_one_letter_code
_entity_poly.pdbx_strand_id
1 'polypeptide(L)'
;MCCFSQPVDYVAGTNIFARPAKAGDQYLVYSMTLKAGSDLAMILPIPTPKASQEDAVTFINLEKYPDFFDDMRTGFPEPRPAGRGNSLGAPKPQAAAPKLKVIEVGSFVASFVPTVKDFARLDEQFKLPDGTWGKLPQYKDYGFAVFKLKKGEQKVHPMAFQFPRADAKRLFFPTVHIHDGKVHERAKFDHALYCQDVDTRWWEETPRPAGMFLTKLDQAKGVVNPKGHVYRKHMVGTYKNEDVWV
;
A
#
# COMPACT_ATOMS: atom_id res chain seq x y z
N MET A 1 4.65 -0.45 10.10
CA MET A 1 5.38 0.71 9.53
C MET A 1 5.96 0.25 8.21
N CYS A 2 5.96 1.07 7.16
CA CYS A 2 6.50 0.64 5.86
C CYS A 2 8.04 0.55 5.90
N CYS A 3 8.68 0.29 4.74
CA CYS A 3 10.09 0.63 4.57
C CYS A 3 10.19 2.11 4.19
N PHE A 4 10.98 2.92 4.91
CA PHE A 4 11.15 4.35 4.61
C PHE A 4 12.62 4.74 4.43
N SER A 5 12.92 5.59 3.44
CA SER A 5 14.28 6.08 3.17
C SER A 5 14.85 7.04 4.23
N GLN A 6 13.99 7.61 5.07
CA GLN A 6 14.32 8.59 6.11
C GLN A 6 13.57 8.26 7.41
N PRO A 7 14.01 8.79 8.57
CA PRO A 7 13.26 8.68 9.83
C PRO A 7 11.83 9.24 9.72
N VAL A 8 10.92 8.66 10.50
CA VAL A 8 9.51 9.08 10.59
C VAL A 8 9.14 9.33 12.06
N ASP A 9 8.39 10.41 12.32
CA ASP A 9 7.95 10.78 13.65
C ASP A 9 6.92 9.76 14.17
N TYR A 10 5.95 9.41 13.31
CA TYR A 10 5.03 8.29 13.53
C TYR A 10 4.40 7.80 12.22
N VAL A 11 3.93 6.55 12.24
CA VAL A 11 3.01 5.98 11.23
C VAL A 11 1.91 5.19 11.95
N ALA A 12 0.65 5.45 11.60
CA ALA A 12 -0.52 4.88 12.25
C ALA A 12 -1.67 4.63 11.25
N GLY A 13 -2.66 3.82 11.64
CA GLY A 13 -3.88 3.59 10.85
C GLY A 13 -3.58 3.02 9.47
N THR A 14 -2.69 2.02 9.39
CA THR A 14 -2.32 1.41 8.10
C THR A 14 -3.45 0.53 7.60
N ASN A 15 -3.87 0.71 6.36
CA ASN A 15 -4.87 -0.13 5.70
C ASN A 15 -4.30 -0.62 4.36
N ILE A 16 -4.46 -1.91 4.06
CA ILE A 16 -3.94 -2.55 2.84
C ILE A 16 -5.01 -3.45 2.25
N PHE A 17 -5.31 -3.29 0.96
CA PHE A 17 -6.22 -4.15 0.21
C PHE A 17 -5.46 -4.94 -0.85
N ALA A 18 -5.77 -6.23 -1.02
CA ALA A 18 -5.26 -7.07 -2.09
C ALA A 18 -6.38 -7.84 -2.81
N ARG A 19 -6.31 -7.96 -4.14
CA ARG A 19 -7.24 -8.78 -4.94
C ARG A 19 -6.56 -9.37 -6.18
N PRO A 20 -6.85 -10.62 -6.59
CA PRO A 20 -6.43 -11.13 -7.89
C PRO A 20 -6.96 -10.25 -9.03
N ALA A 21 -6.08 -9.88 -9.94
CA ALA A 21 -6.43 -9.23 -11.20
C ALA A 21 -6.43 -10.27 -12.35
N LYS A 22 -6.63 -9.81 -13.59
CA LYS A 22 -6.58 -10.68 -14.77
C LYS A 22 -5.15 -11.23 -14.99
N ALA A 23 -5.03 -12.30 -15.79
CA ALA A 23 -3.76 -12.89 -16.23
C ALA A 23 -2.78 -13.38 -15.14
N GLY A 24 -3.19 -13.40 -13.86
CA GLY A 24 -2.32 -13.80 -12.73
C GLY A 24 -1.81 -12.62 -11.90
N ASP A 25 -2.10 -11.39 -12.31
CA ASP A 25 -1.75 -10.17 -11.58
C ASP A 25 -2.46 -10.06 -10.22
N GLN A 26 -2.07 -9.06 -9.44
CA GLN A 26 -2.72 -8.62 -8.21
C GLN A 26 -2.90 -7.10 -8.23
N TYR A 27 -4.07 -6.63 -7.80
CA TYR A 27 -4.25 -5.26 -7.31
C TYR A 27 -3.77 -5.16 -5.86
N LEU A 28 -3.01 -4.10 -5.56
CA LEU A 28 -2.77 -3.64 -4.19
C LEU A 28 -3.31 -2.21 -4.03
N VAL A 29 -3.85 -1.90 -2.86
CA VAL A 29 -4.08 -0.52 -2.38
C VAL A 29 -3.49 -0.38 -0.99
N TYR A 30 -2.87 0.76 -0.69
CA TYR A 30 -2.22 1.04 0.59
C TYR A 30 -2.57 2.46 1.07
N SER A 31 -2.89 2.64 2.36
CA SER A 31 -2.97 3.97 2.98
C SER A 31 -2.48 3.94 4.42
N MET A 32 -2.01 5.08 4.93
CA MET A 32 -1.68 5.29 6.35
C MET A 32 -1.70 6.78 6.68
N THR A 33 -1.74 7.11 7.97
CA THR A 33 -1.33 8.43 8.45
C THR A 33 0.18 8.40 8.71
N LEU A 34 0.90 9.42 8.22
CA LEU A 34 2.34 9.58 8.34
C LEU A 34 2.65 10.98 8.88
N LYS A 35 3.66 11.07 9.75
CA LYS A 35 4.35 12.31 10.08
C LYS A 35 5.87 12.14 9.94
N ALA A 36 6.55 13.09 9.31
CA ALA A 36 8.00 13.10 9.18
C ALA A 36 8.56 14.53 9.03
N GLY A 37 9.77 14.77 9.54
CA GLY A 37 10.49 16.04 9.38
C GLY A 37 11.00 16.36 7.96
N SER A 38 11.16 15.35 7.10
CA SER A 38 11.75 15.46 5.76
C SER A 38 10.90 14.83 4.65
N ASP A 39 11.09 15.28 3.40
CA ASP A 39 10.59 14.56 2.22
C ASP A 39 11.30 13.19 2.17
N LEU A 40 10.58 12.13 1.80
CA LEU A 40 11.08 10.76 1.87
C LEU A 40 10.47 9.86 0.80
N ALA A 41 11.02 8.66 0.64
CA ALA A 41 10.40 7.56 -0.08
C ALA A 41 9.85 6.52 0.89
N MET A 42 8.60 6.12 0.66
CA MET A 42 8.05 4.85 1.12
C MET A 42 8.33 3.79 0.05
N ILE A 43 8.83 2.64 0.46
CA ILE A 43 9.23 1.55 -0.43
C ILE A 43 8.47 0.29 -0.06
N LEU A 44 7.83 -0.35 -1.03
CA LEU A 44 7.13 -1.62 -0.88
C LEU A 44 7.83 -2.68 -1.73
N PRO A 45 8.57 -3.64 -1.13
CA PRO A 45 8.99 -4.85 -1.84
C PRO A 45 7.74 -5.58 -2.34
N ILE A 46 7.73 -6.01 -3.60
CA ILE A 46 6.63 -6.76 -4.21
C ILE A 46 7.16 -7.97 -5.00
N PRO A 47 6.56 -9.17 -4.82
CA PRO A 47 7.02 -10.39 -5.46
C PRO A 47 6.54 -10.44 -6.91
N THR A 48 7.30 -9.82 -7.80
CA THR A 48 7.12 -9.91 -9.26
C THR A 48 7.89 -11.09 -9.86
N PRO A 49 7.52 -11.60 -11.05
CA PRO A 49 8.35 -12.53 -11.81
C PRO A 49 9.78 -12.02 -12.00
N LYS A 50 10.73 -12.95 -12.13
CA LYS A 50 12.14 -12.60 -12.39
C LYS A 50 12.26 -11.91 -13.74
N ALA A 51 13.07 -10.85 -13.78
CA ALA A 51 13.25 -9.98 -14.95
C ALA A 51 11.95 -9.31 -15.47
N SER A 52 10.99 -9.02 -14.59
CA SER A 52 9.93 -8.04 -14.87
C SER A 52 10.51 -6.71 -15.37
N GLN A 53 9.85 -6.13 -16.37
CA GLN A 53 10.27 -4.88 -17.01
C GLN A 53 9.85 -3.64 -16.18
N GLU A 54 10.39 -2.46 -16.49
CA GLU A 54 10.11 -1.21 -15.76
C GLU A 54 8.63 -0.77 -15.81
N ASP A 55 7.87 -1.24 -16.80
CA ASP A 55 6.44 -0.99 -16.98
C ASP A 55 5.54 -2.13 -16.47
N ALA A 56 6.10 -3.16 -15.82
CA ALA A 56 5.34 -4.28 -15.26
C ALA A 56 4.38 -3.88 -14.13
N VAL A 57 4.50 -2.67 -13.56
CA VAL A 57 3.60 -2.15 -12.54
C VAL A 57 2.78 -0.98 -13.09
N THR A 58 1.46 -1.16 -13.12
CA THR A 58 0.51 -0.11 -13.51
C THR A 58 -0.06 0.56 -12.27
N PHE A 59 0.33 1.80 -12.00
CA PHE A 59 -0.23 2.59 -10.91
C PHE A 59 -1.63 3.13 -11.24
N ILE A 60 -2.49 3.23 -10.24
CA ILE A 60 -3.92 3.53 -10.38
C ILE A 60 -4.25 4.76 -9.52
N ASN A 61 -4.70 5.84 -10.16
CA ASN A 61 -5.02 7.08 -9.44
C ASN A 61 -6.39 6.97 -8.73
N LEU A 62 -6.35 6.82 -7.40
CA LEU A 62 -7.52 6.84 -6.50
C LEU A 62 -7.66 8.17 -5.72
N GLU A 63 -7.02 9.27 -6.13
CA GLU A 63 -7.12 10.59 -5.48
C GLU A 63 -8.56 11.05 -5.27
N LYS A 64 -9.47 10.70 -6.20
CA LYS A 64 -10.89 11.05 -6.11
C LYS A 64 -11.67 10.22 -5.07
N TYR A 65 -11.12 9.09 -4.61
CA TYR A 65 -11.69 8.21 -3.58
C TYR A 65 -10.81 8.16 -2.32
N PRO A 66 -10.56 9.30 -1.63
CA PRO A 66 -9.69 9.34 -0.46
C PRO A 66 -10.21 8.50 0.71
N ASP A 67 -11.53 8.25 0.73
CA ASP A 67 -12.24 7.50 1.77
C ASP A 67 -12.31 5.99 1.51
N PHE A 68 -11.59 5.46 0.50
CA PHE A 68 -11.68 4.06 0.04
C PHE A 68 -11.74 3.02 1.18
N PHE A 69 -10.84 3.13 2.18
CA PHE A 69 -10.79 2.21 3.31
C PHE A 69 -11.81 2.51 4.42
N ASP A 70 -12.38 3.70 4.45
CA ASP A 70 -13.41 4.08 5.42
C ASP A 70 -14.79 3.64 4.91
N ASP A 71 -15.08 3.83 3.62
CA ASP A 71 -16.16 3.15 2.89
C ASP A 71 -16.05 1.62 3.07
N MET A 72 -14.85 1.04 2.90
CA MET A 72 -14.62 -0.41 3.05
C MET A 72 -14.90 -0.91 4.47
N ARG A 73 -14.60 -0.09 5.49
CA ARG A 73 -14.90 -0.39 6.90
C ARG A 73 -16.41 -0.52 7.16
N THR A 74 -17.26 0.20 6.41
CA THR A 74 -18.73 0.13 6.58
C THR A 74 -19.33 -1.25 6.28
N GLY A 75 -18.61 -2.10 5.52
CA GLY A 75 -18.99 -3.49 5.29
C GLY A 75 -18.89 -4.38 6.54
N PHE A 76 -18.16 -3.94 7.58
CA PHE A 76 -17.88 -4.69 8.80
C PHE A 76 -18.58 -4.02 10.00
N PRO A 77 -19.83 -4.40 10.32
CA PRO A 77 -20.63 -3.72 11.32
C PRO A 77 -20.14 -4.02 12.74
N GLU A 78 -19.42 -3.08 13.34
CA GLU A 78 -19.11 -3.10 14.78
C GLU A 78 -20.39 -2.98 15.63
N PRO A 79 -20.49 -3.65 16.79
CA PRO A 79 -21.61 -3.50 17.72
C PRO A 79 -21.72 -2.05 18.22
N ARG A 80 -22.72 -1.31 17.72
CA ARG A 80 -22.81 0.16 17.85
C ARG A 80 -22.85 0.66 19.30
N PRO A 81 -21.90 1.53 19.71
CA PRO A 81 -22.16 2.60 20.67
C PRO A 81 -22.93 3.75 19.99
N ALA A 82 -23.58 4.61 20.76
CA ALA A 82 -24.21 5.84 20.22
C ALA A 82 -23.13 6.89 19.87
N GLY A 83 -23.27 7.59 18.72
CA GLY A 83 -22.23 8.48 18.20
C GLY A 83 -22.70 9.73 17.46
N ARG A 84 -21.72 10.55 17.03
CA ARG A 84 -21.70 11.77 16.18
C ARG A 84 -20.20 12.05 15.88
N GLY A 85 -19.73 12.70 14.80
CA GLY A 85 -20.33 13.26 13.58
C GLY A 85 -19.31 14.24 12.93
N ASN A 86 -19.03 14.15 11.61
CA ASN A 86 -17.89 14.82 10.93
C ASN A 86 -18.27 15.88 9.87
N SER A 87 -17.38 16.83 9.57
CA SER A 87 -17.12 17.39 8.22
C SER A 87 -15.80 18.23 8.14
N LEU A 88 -15.41 18.71 6.95
CA LEU A 88 -14.05 19.16 6.55
C LEU A 88 -14.05 20.38 5.58
N GLY A 89 -12.87 20.97 5.27
CA GLY A 89 -12.62 21.62 3.95
C GLY A 89 -11.48 22.67 3.83
N ALA A 90 -10.58 22.51 2.83
CA ALA A 90 -9.64 23.55 2.31
C ALA A 90 -9.03 23.15 0.91
N PRO A 91 -8.51 24.08 0.06
CA PRO A 91 -8.25 23.86 -1.40
C PRO A 91 -6.76 23.80 -1.90
N LYS A 92 -6.54 23.69 -3.23
CA LYS A 92 -5.24 23.53 -3.96
C LYS A 92 -5.00 24.54 -5.12
N PRO A 93 -3.73 24.78 -5.55
CA PRO A 93 -3.33 25.23 -6.90
C PRO A 93 -2.25 24.35 -7.62
N GLN A 94 -1.73 24.77 -8.79
CA GLN A 94 -1.11 23.94 -9.88
C GLN A 94 -0.17 24.80 -10.79
N ALA A 95 0.79 24.36 -11.64
CA ALA A 95 1.76 23.22 -11.73
C ALA A 95 2.72 23.45 -12.97
N ALA A 96 3.82 22.70 -13.16
CA ALA A 96 4.76 22.80 -14.33
C ALA A 96 5.63 21.52 -14.56
N ALA A 97 6.37 21.43 -15.68
CA ALA A 97 6.92 20.17 -16.27
C ALA A 97 8.48 20.14 -16.48
N PRO A 98 9.10 19.14 -17.18
CA PRO A 98 9.25 17.73 -16.77
C PRO A 98 10.70 17.14 -16.86
N LYS A 99 10.96 15.99 -16.21
CA LYS A 99 12.11 15.09 -16.47
C LYS A 99 11.76 13.61 -16.15
N LEU A 100 12.12 12.69 -17.06
CA LEU A 100 11.92 11.22 -16.98
C LEU A 100 10.47 10.75 -16.73
N LYS A 101 10.21 9.45 -16.92
CA LYS A 101 8.85 8.87 -16.88
C LYS A 101 8.36 8.60 -15.46
N VAL A 102 8.19 9.68 -14.70
CA VAL A 102 7.41 9.68 -13.44
C VAL A 102 5.94 9.43 -13.76
N ILE A 103 5.26 8.64 -12.93
CA ILE A 103 3.80 8.55 -12.94
C ILE A 103 3.27 9.35 -11.75
N GLU A 104 2.53 10.42 -12.04
CA GLU A 104 1.79 11.19 -11.04
C GLU A 104 0.48 10.46 -10.71
N VAL A 105 0.31 10.09 -9.43
CA VAL A 105 -0.82 9.28 -8.96
C VAL A 105 -1.60 10.11 -7.94
N GLY A 106 -2.13 11.23 -8.40
CA GLY A 106 -2.72 12.26 -7.54
C GLY A 106 -1.65 13.09 -6.83
N SER A 107 -1.65 13.13 -5.50
CA SER A 107 -0.70 13.97 -4.74
C SER A 107 0.69 13.35 -4.45
N PHE A 108 1.03 12.19 -5.00
CA PHE A 108 2.36 11.58 -4.84
C PHE A 108 2.95 11.11 -6.16
N VAL A 109 4.29 11.09 -6.19
CA VAL A 109 5.11 10.59 -7.30
C VAL A 109 5.42 9.12 -7.05
N ALA A 110 5.09 8.26 -8.02
CA ALA A 110 5.31 6.82 -7.94
C ALA A 110 6.26 6.32 -9.03
N SER A 111 7.01 5.26 -8.71
CA SER A 111 7.93 4.57 -9.61
C SER A 111 8.04 3.08 -9.26
N PHE A 112 8.44 2.26 -10.24
CA PHE A 112 8.77 0.85 -10.04
C PHE A 112 10.27 0.62 -10.26
N VAL A 113 10.89 -0.12 -9.35
CA VAL A 113 12.31 -0.47 -9.35
C VAL A 113 12.41 -1.99 -9.54
N PRO A 114 12.81 -2.52 -10.72
CA PRO A 114 12.73 -3.96 -11.00
C PRO A 114 13.63 -4.85 -10.14
N THR A 115 14.79 -4.36 -9.71
CA THR A 115 15.72 -5.12 -8.87
C THR A 115 16.40 -4.25 -7.81
N VAL A 116 17.00 -4.88 -6.80
CA VAL A 116 17.83 -4.20 -5.78
C VAL A 116 18.95 -3.34 -6.40
N LYS A 117 19.46 -3.68 -7.60
CA LYS A 117 20.51 -2.90 -8.28
C LYS A 117 19.99 -1.58 -8.88
N ASP A 118 18.72 -1.55 -9.29
CA ASP A 118 18.12 -0.39 -9.95
C ASP A 118 17.90 0.79 -9.01
N PHE A 119 17.93 0.60 -7.69
CA PHE A 119 17.96 1.70 -6.70
C PHE A 119 19.10 2.70 -6.95
N ALA A 120 20.22 2.27 -7.56
CA ALA A 120 21.31 3.16 -7.93
C ALA A 120 20.87 4.33 -8.84
N ARG A 121 19.76 4.17 -9.59
CA ARG A 121 19.20 5.13 -10.54
C ARG A 121 18.26 6.18 -9.90
N LEU A 122 17.93 6.05 -8.62
CA LEU A 122 17.14 7.05 -7.89
C LEU A 122 18.04 8.16 -7.30
N ASP A 123 17.45 9.30 -6.90
CA ASP A 123 18.12 10.26 -6.01
C ASP A 123 18.35 9.64 -4.63
N GLU A 124 19.44 10.02 -3.93
CA GLU A 124 19.80 9.50 -2.60
C GLU A 124 18.67 9.58 -1.56
N GLN A 125 17.90 10.67 -1.56
CA GLN A 125 16.72 10.88 -0.70
C GLN A 125 15.64 9.78 -0.83
N PHE A 126 15.67 8.97 -1.88
CA PHE A 126 14.71 7.87 -2.13
C PHE A 126 15.31 6.47 -1.95
N LYS A 127 16.57 6.36 -1.52
CA LYS A 127 17.26 5.09 -1.24
C LYS A 127 17.20 4.75 0.25
N LEU A 128 17.20 3.46 0.58
CA LEU A 128 17.65 3.03 1.91
C LEU A 128 19.20 3.10 1.95
N PRO A 129 19.82 3.25 3.14
CA PRO A 129 21.27 3.21 3.27
C PRO A 129 21.88 1.94 2.64
N ASP A 130 23.05 2.07 2.03
CA ASP A 130 23.71 0.97 1.31
C ASP A 130 23.84 -0.30 2.14
N GLY A 131 23.69 -1.44 1.48
CA GLY A 131 23.68 -2.76 2.11
C GLY A 131 22.43 -3.09 2.93
N THR A 132 21.46 -2.18 3.10
CA THR A 132 20.21 -2.49 3.85
C THR A 132 19.44 -3.66 3.22
N TRP A 133 19.31 -3.71 1.89
CA TRP A 133 18.74 -4.87 1.20
C TRP A 133 19.58 -6.15 1.32
N GLY A 134 20.89 -6.03 1.53
CA GLY A 134 21.78 -7.18 1.80
C GLY A 134 21.47 -7.88 3.13
N LYS A 135 20.86 -7.18 4.08
CA LYS A 135 20.35 -7.75 5.35
C LYS A 135 19.00 -8.49 5.17
N LEU A 136 18.41 -8.44 3.97
CA LEU A 136 17.08 -8.96 3.64
C LEU A 136 17.13 -9.83 2.37
N PRO A 137 17.87 -10.95 2.39
CA PRO A 137 18.13 -11.77 1.20
C PRO A 137 16.86 -12.36 0.56
N GLN A 138 15.71 -12.35 1.25
CA GLN A 138 14.42 -12.72 0.66
C GLN A 138 13.98 -11.78 -0.49
N TYR A 139 14.35 -10.49 -0.45
CA TYR A 139 13.96 -9.51 -1.47
C TYR A 139 14.92 -9.43 -2.67
N LYS A 140 15.92 -10.33 -2.75
CA LYS A 140 16.90 -10.35 -3.86
C LYS A 140 16.26 -10.54 -5.25
N ASP A 141 15.11 -11.19 -5.29
CA ASP A 141 14.34 -11.57 -6.49
C ASP A 141 13.02 -10.77 -6.60
N TYR A 142 12.83 -9.74 -5.76
CA TYR A 142 11.65 -8.87 -5.75
C TYR A 142 11.89 -7.59 -6.56
N GLY A 143 10.82 -7.03 -7.12
CA GLY A 143 10.76 -5.63 -7.52
C GLY A 143 10.23 -4.75 -6.37
N PHE A 144 10.22 -3.44 -6.54
CA PHE A 144 9.82 -2.50 -5.49
C PHE A 144 8.95 -1.37 -6.05
N ALA A 145 7.76 -1.17 -5.47
CA ALA A 145 6.96 0.03 -5.70
C ALA A 145 7.42 1.15 -4.75
N VAL A 146 7.82 2.29 -5.30
CA VAL A 146 8.43 3.41 -4.56
C VAL A 146 7.54 4.65 -4.69
N PHE A 147 7.18 5.23 -3.54
CA PHE A 147 6.29 6.38 -3.44
C PHE A 147 6.99 7.54 -2.72
N LYS A 148 7.16 8.68 -3.40
CA LYS A 148 7.69 9.90 -2.78
C LYS A 148 6.60 10.60 -1.98
N LEU A 149 6.83 10.79 -0.70
CA LEU A 149 5.94 11.46 0.25
C LEU A 149 6.57 12.77 0.74
N LYS A 150 5.72 13.75 1.06
CA LYS A 150 6.14 15.08 1.55
C LYS A 150 6.37 15.07 3.06
N LYS A 151 7.25 15.96 3.53
CA LYS A 151 7.38 16.25 4.97
C LYS A 151 6.08 16.82 5.56
N GLY A 152 5.96 16.76 6.89
CA GLY A 152 4.78 17.17 7.64
C GLY A 152 3.87 16.00 7.97
N GLU A 153 2.66 16.32 8.42
CA GLU A 153 1.67 15.37 8.93
C GLU A 153 0.50 15.24 7.94
N GLN A 154 0.20 14.02 7.50
CA GLN A 154 -0.80 13.77 6.46
C GLN A 154 -1.46 12.39 6.56
N LYS A 155 -2.76 12.30 6.24
CA LYS A 155 -3.41 11.05 5.82
C LYS A 155 -3.07 10.84 4.35
N VAL A 156 -2.22 9.87 4.01
CA VAL A 156 -1.86 9.58 2.62
C VAL A 156 -3.07 8.95 1.93
N HIS A 157 -3.53 9.56 0.82
CA HIS A 157 -4.65 9.02 0.04
C HIS A 157 -4.27 7.67 -0.61
N PRO A 158 -5.25 6.83 -0.98
CA PRO A 158 -4.98 5.43 -1.33
C PRO A 158 -3.98 5.25 -2.50
N MET A 159 -2.80 4.72 -2.18
CA MET A 159 -1.76 4.31 -3.12
C MET A 159 -2.14 2.98 -3.76
N ALA A 160 -2.67 3.01 -4.98
CA ALA A 160 -3.11 1.82 -5.70
C ALA A 160 -2.23 1.48 -6.91
N PHE A 161 -2.04 0.18 -7.16
CA PHE A 161 -1.34 -0.33 -8.33
C PHE A 161 -1.71 -1.79 -8.64
N GLN A 162 -1.45 -2.21 -9.88
CA GLN A 162 -1.53 -3.58 -10.37
C GLN A 162 -0.12 -4.09 -10.70
N PHE A 163 0.21 -5.31 -10.32
CA PHE A 163 1.50 -5.95 -10.64
C PHE A 163 1.33 -7.47 -10.91
N PRO A 164 2.17 -8.07 -11.79
CA PRO A 164 2.20 -9.52 -11.99
C PRO A 164 2.79 -10.20 -10.74
N ARG A 165 2.16 -11.29 -10.29
CA ARG A 165 2.65 -12.06 -9.13
C ARG A 165 3.70 -13.09 -9.53
N ALA A 166 4.74 -13.24 -8.71
CA ALA A 166 5.68 -14.36 -8.78
C ALA A 166 5.02 -15.73 -8.47
N ASP A 167 3.92 -15.72 -7.71
CA ASP A 167 3.06 -16.88 -7.45
C ASP A 167 1.59 -16.50 -7.63
N ALA A 168 0.98 -16.95 -8.73
CA ALA A 168 -0.41 -16.68 -9.06
C ALA A 168 -1.43 -17.36 -8.14
N LYS A 169 -1.01 -18.24 -7.22
CA LYS A 169 -1.90 -18.95 -6.28
C LYS A 169 -2.15 -18.21 -4.97
N ARG A 170 -1.34 -17.20 -4.63
CA ARG A 170 -1.40 -16.46 -3.35
C ARG A 170 -1.56 -14.96 -3.56
N LEU A 171 -2.10 -14.25 -2.57
CA LEU A 171 -1.98 -12.80 -2.44
C LEU A 171 -0.82 -12.44 -1.53
N PHE A 172 -0.24 -11.27 -1.78
CA PHE A 172 0.87 -10.72 -1.02
C PHE A 172 0.52 -9.35 -0.42
N PHE A 173 0.87 -9.14 0.84
CA PHE A 173 0.69 -7.87 1.54
C PHE A 173 2.07 -7.36 2.02
N PRO A 174 2.65 -6.31 1.42
CA PRO A 174 3.90 -5.74 1.90
C PRO A 174 3.67 -5.15 3.29
N THR A 175 4.22 -5.82 4.29
CA THR A 175 3.96 -5.58 5.72
C THR A 175 5.21 -5.72 6.58
N VAL A 176 6.38 -5.96 5.99
CA VAL A 176 7.69 -5.77 6.64
C VAL A 176 7.95 -4.29 6.97
N HIS A 177 8.59 -4.06 8.14
CA HIS A 177 8.93 -2.74 8.65
C HIS A 177 10.45 -2.51 8.55
N ILE A 178 10.86 -1.41 7.92
CA ILE A 178 12.25 -0.91 7.94
C ILE A 178 12.21 0.58 8.26
N HIS A 179 12.75 0.96 9.40
CA HIS A 179 13.01 2.35 9.80
C HIS A 179 14.47 2.48 10.24
N ASP A 180 15.02 3.69 10.17
CA ASP A 180 16.37 4.02 10.65
C ASP A 180 17.52 3.15 10.07
N GLY A 181 17.32 2.58 8.87
CA GLY A 181 18.26 1.64 8.22
C GLY A 181 18.40 0.29 8.95
N LYS A 182 17.49 -0.02 9.88
CA LYS A 182 17.52 -1.21 10.75
C LYS A 182 16.41 -2.19 10.39
N VAL A 183 16.76 -3.46 10.50
CA VAL A 183 15.83 -4.59 10.41
C VAL A 183 15.72 -5.16 11.82
N HIS A 184 14.53 -5.09 12.39
CA HIS A 184 14.21 -5.73 13.66
C HIS A 184 13.52 -7.08 13.40
N GLU A 185 13.78 -8.10 14.20
CA GLU A 185 13.11 -9.42 14.06
C GLU A 185 11.60 -9.37 14.33
N ARG A 186 11.20 -8.41 15.15
CA ARG A 186 9.82 -8.17 15.60
C ARG A 186 9.52 -6.69 15.52
N ALA A 187 8.28 -6.34 15.19
CA ALA A 187 7.85 -4.96 15.04
C ALA A 187 6.41 -4.76 15.52
N LYS A 188 6.02 -3.51 15.79
CA LYS A 188 4.65 -3.14 16.21
C LYS A 188 3.77 -2.85 15.01
N PHE A 189 2.71 -3.62 14.87
CA PHE A 189 1.69 -3.49 13.83
C PHE A 189 0.45 -2.78 14.38
N ASP A 190 -0.20 -2.06 13.48
CA ASP A 190 -1.46 -1.32 13.63
C ASP A 190 -2.11 -1.28 12.24
N HIS A 191 -2.47 -2.47 11.76
CA HIS A 191 -2.72 -2.73 10.32
C HIS A 191 -4.08 -3.41 10.14
N ALA A 192 -4.90 -2.90 9.23
CA ALA A 192 -6.10 -3.57 8.73
C ALA A 192 -5.83 -4.08 7.31
N LEU A 193 -5.76 -5.40 7.16
CA LEU A 193 -5.62 -6.08 5.88
C LEU A 193 -7.00 -6.44 5.34
N TYR A 194 -7.22 -6.24 4.05
CA TYR A 194 -8.46 -6.53 3.35
C TYR A 194 -8.22 -7.31 2.06
N CYS A 195 -9.10 -8.22 1.67
CA CYS A 195 -9.03 -8.86 0.35
C CYS A 195 -10.37 -9.33 -0.22
N GLN A 196 -10.34 -9.77 -1.49
CA GLN A 196 -11.44 -10.48 -2.16
C GLN A 196 -10.89 -11.60 -3.04
N ASP A 197 -11.79 -12.47 -3.51
CA ASP A 197 -11.55 -13.51 -4.50
C ASP A 197 -10.41 -14.50 -4.15
N VAL A 198 -10.16 -14.74 -2.85
CA VAL A 198 -9.16 -15.69 -2.31
C VAL A 198 -9.73 -16.43 -1.08
N ASP A 199 -9.27 -17.66 -0.85
CA ASP A 199 -9.61 -18.45 0.35
C ASP A 199 -8.81 -17.98 1.57
N THR A 200 -9.48 -17.38 2.55
CA THR A 200 -8.86 -16.80 3.76
C THR A 200 -9.02 -17.67 5.02
N ARG A 201 -10.01 -18.58 5.01
CA ARG A 201 -10.52 -19.48 6.09
C ARG A 201 -10.88 -18.88 7.46
N TRP A 202 -10.23 -17.79 7.87
CA TRP A 202 -10.25 -17.26 9.23
C TRP A 202 -10.26 -15.73 9.30
N TRP A 203 -10.44 -15.06 8.15
CA TRP A 203 -10.63 -13.61 8.12
C TRP A 203 -12.12 -13.31 8.29
N GLU A 204 -12.44 -12.17 8.88
CA GLU A 204 -13.81 -11.68 9.04
C GLU A 204 -14.39 -11.37 7.65
N GLU A 205 -15.59 -11.85 7.33
CA GLU A 205 -16.23 -11.63 6.02
C GLU A 205 -17.38 -10.60 6.13
N THR A 206 -17.50 -9.71 5.14
CA THR A 206 -18.67 -8.81 5.07
C THR A 206 -19.96 -9.62 4.85
N PRO A 207 -21.09 -9.30 5.49
CA PRO A 207 -22.32 -10.07 5.37
C PRO A 207 -23.01 -9.93 3.99
N ARG A 208 -22.47 -9.08 3.10
CA ARG A 208 -22.97 -8.80 1.74
C ARG A 208 -21.79 -8.49 0.80
N PRO A 209 -21.98 -8.61 -0.54
CA PRO A 209 -20.99 -8.17 -1.53
C PRO A 209 -20.65 -6.68 -1.45
N ALA A 210 -19.45 -6.32 -1.92
CA ALA A 210 -18.91 -4.96 -1.88
C ALA A 210 -19.83 -3.90 -2.53
N GLY A 211 -20.52 -4.26 -3.63
CA GLY A 211 -21.48 -3.39 -4.31
C GLY A 211 -22.79 -3.13 -3.57
N MET A 212 -22.97 -3.68 -2.36
CA MET A 212 -24.10 -3.35 -1.48
C MET A 212 -23.74 -2.35 -0.37
N PHE A 213 -22.48 -1.90 -0.27
CA PHE A 213 -22.07 -0.93 0.76
C PHE A 213 -21.04 0.11 0.30
N LEU A 214 -20.18 -0.17 -0.68
CA LEU A 214 -19.23 0.82 -1.22
C LEU A 214 -19.95 1.84 -2.10
N THR A 215 -19.86 3.12 -1.73
CA THR A 215 -20.68 4.18 -2.35
C THR A 215 -20.10 4.75 -3.64
N LYS A 216 -18.77 4.62 -3.85
CA LYS A 216 -18.02 5.27 -4.95
C LYS A 216 -17.29 4.27 -5.85
N LEU A 217 -17.93 3.15 -6.19
CA LEU A 217 -17.32 2.05 -6.94
C LEU A 217 -16.77 2.45 -8.33
N ASP A 218 -17.36 3.45 -8.98
CA ASP A 218 -16.84 4.06 -10.22
C ASP A 218 -15.47 4.72 -10.03
N GLN A 219 -15.19 5.19 -8.81
CA GLN A 219 -13.94 5.81 -8.42
C GLN A 219 -12.88 4.77 -8.04
N ALA A 220 -13.27 3.53 -7.72
CA ALA A 220 -12.36 2.41 -7.43
C ALA A 220 -11.70 1.78 -8.68
N LYS A 221 -12.01 2.24 -9.90
CA LYS A 221 -11.33 1.86 -11.17
C LYS A 221 -11.19 0.34 -11.42
N GLY A 222 -12.15 -0.46 -10.96
CA GLY A 222 -12.15 -1.92 -11.13
C GLY A 222 -11.24 -2.70 -10.17
N VAL A 223 -10.54 -2.00 -9.26
CA VAL A 223 -9.72 -2.61 -8.19
C VAL A 223 -10.57 -3.51 -7.30
N VAL A 224 -11.82 -3.13 -7.03
CA VAL A 224 -12.78 -3.90 -6.23
C VAL A 224 -13.72 -4.69 -7.14
N ASN A 225 -13.97 -5.96 -6.79
CA ASN A 225 -15.04 -6.79 -7.34
C ASN A 225 -16.38 -6.42 -6.66
N PRO A 226 -17.35 -5.79 -7.35
CA PRO A 226 -18.63 -5.41 -6.74
C PRO A 226 -19.51 -6.61 -6.37
N LYS A 227 -19.26 -7.79 -6.98
CA LYS A 227 -20.00 -9.03 -6.71
C LYS A 227 -19.34 -9.91 -5.65
N GLY A 228 -18.08 -9.66 -5.31
CA GLY A 228 -17.37 -10.37 -4.26
C GLY A 228 -17.67 -9.78 -2.88
N HIS A 229 -17.62 -10.61 -1.85
CA HIS A 229 -17.52 -10.15 -0.47
C HIS A 229 -16.13 -9.54 -0.22
N VAL A 230 -15.93 -8.89 0.94
CA VAL A 230 -14.61 -8.44 1.39
C VAL A 230 -14.26 -9.18 2.67
N TYR A 231 -13.02 -9.64 2.77
CA TYR A 231 -12.47 -10.26 3.96
C TYR A 231 -11.54 -9.29 4.69
N ARG A 232 -11.53 -9.28 6.03
CA ARG A 232 -10.72 -8.40 6.88
C ARG A 232 -9.92 -9.18 7.93
N LYS A 233 -8.68 -8.74 8.16
CA LYS A 233 -7.85 -9.16 9.29
C LYS A 233 -7.18 -7.95 9.92
N HIS A 234 -7.39 -7.76 11.22
CA HIS A 234 -6.62 -6.80 12.02
C HIS A 234 -5.31 -7.43 12.52
N MET A 235 -4.22 -6.67 12.46
CA MET A 235 -2.92 -6.98 13.05
C MET A 235 -2.52 -5.80 13.93
N VAL A 236 -2.84 -5.91 15.21
CA VAL A 236 -2.53 -4.91 16.25
C VAL A 236 -1.65 -5.57 17.31
N GLY A 237 -0.57 -4.92 17.72
CA GLY A 237 0.42 -5.47 18.67
C GLY A 237 1.74 -5.87 18.02
N THR A 238 2.56 -6.65 18.72
CA THR A 238 3.93 -6.99 18.27
C THR A 238 4.00 -8.37 17.62
N TYR A 239 4.34 -8.41 16.33
CA TYR A 239 4.47 -9.65 15.55
C TYR A 239 5.91 -9.85 15.08
N LYS A 240 6.20 -10.98 14.45
CA LYS A 240 7.44 -11.16 13.66
C LYS A 240 7.41 -10.14 12.50
N ASN A 241 8.57 -9.60 12.15
CA ASN A 241 8.70 -8.58 11.12
C ASN A 241 8.82 -9.25 9.73
N GLU A 242 7.68 -9.67 9.18
CA GLU A 242 7.58 -10.39 7.92
C GLU A 242 6.34 -10.00 7.12
N ASP A 243 6.38 -10.22 5.81
CA ASP A 243 5.23 -9.95 4.94
C ASP A 243 4.16 -11.04 5.02
N VAL A 244 2.90 -10.63 5.01
CA VAL A 244 1.75 -11.55 5.01
C VAL A 244 1.46 -12.07 3.61
N TRP A 245 1.30 -13.39 3.52
CA TRP A 245 0.75 -14.10 2.37
C TRP A 245 -0.61 -14.70 2.73
N VAL A 246 -1.47 -14.84 1.72
CA VAL A 246 -2.76 -15.57 1.76
C VAL A 246 -2.81 -16.50 0.55
#